data_AF-A0A2A9NF22-F1
#
_entry.id   AF-A0A2A9NF22-F1
#
_cell.length_a   1.000
_cell.length_b   1.000
_cell.length_c   1.000
_cell.angle_alpha   90.00
_cell.angle_beta   90.00
_cell.angle_gamma   90.00
#
_symmetry.space_group_name_H-M   'P 1'
#
loop_
_entity.id
_entity.type
_entity.pdbx_description
1 polymer ?
#
loop_
_entity_poly.entity_id
_entity_poly.type
_entity_poly.pdbx_seq_one_letter_code
_entity_poly.pdbx_strand_id
1 'polypeptide(L)'
;VCVKFTRRYSQEAHTFWADRKRAPELIAVNSLPAGWVMVVMEYLEGYDYWKVLPKHIEDDLVRLVAEFQRHGFVHGEFRGANILIGREEGSGKLVFKLIDFDWAGKAGTTYYPSRLHPAIARANNVVSCGPIQFEHDNYMVKRLAYEK
;
A
#
# COMPACT_ATOMS: atom_id res chain seq x y z
N VAL A 1 -16.20 -10.28 -1.01
CA VAL A 1 -14.98 -10.47 -0.18
C VAL A 1 -13.82 -10.94 -1.05
N CYS A 2 -12.60 -10.54 -0.73
CA CYS A 2 -11.36 -10.96 -1.38
C CYS A 2 -10.51 -11.75 -0.37
N VAL A 3 -9.88 -12.84 -0.82
CA VAL A 3 -9.00 -13.68 0.02
C VAL A 3 -7.61 -13.73 -0.61
N LYS A 4 -6.60 -13.34 0.15
CA LYS A 4 -5.19 -13.38 -0.25
C LYS A 4 -4.43 -14.35 0.65
N PHE A 5 -3.56 -15.17 0.03
CA PHE A 5 -2.58 -15.97 0.74
C PHE A 5 -1.19 -15.38 0.52
N THR A 6 -0.46 -15.10 1.60
CA THR A 6 0.88 -14.53 1.54
C THR A 6 1.77 -15.09 2.64
N ARG A 7 3.09 -14.90 2.51
CA ARG A 7 4.08 -15.29 3.53
C ARG A 7 4.34 -14.20 4.55
N ARG A 8 3.94 -12.97 4.24
CA ARG A 8 4.18 -11.79 5.07
C ARG A 8 3.05 -10.81 4.85
N TYR A 9 2.56 -10.23 5.93
CA TYR A 9 1.49 -9.24 5.88
C TYR A 9 1.56 -8.30 7.07
N SER A 10 1.51 -6.99 6.83
CA SER A 10 1.37 -6.04 7.92
C SER A 10 -0.09 -5.70 8.16
N GLN A 11 -0.69 -6.41 9.12
CA GLN A 11 -2.04 -6.11 9.60
C GLN A 11 -2.13 -4.69 10.15
N GLU A 12 -1.17 -4.25 10.96
CA GLU A 12 -1.17 -2.90 11.54
C GLU A 12 -1.14 -1.80 10.47
N ALA A 13 -0.30 -1.96 9.44
CA ALA A 13 -0.26 -1.01 8.34
C ALA A 13 -1.58 -1.01 7.58
N HIS A 14 -2.15 -2.19 7.27
CA HIS A 14 -3.44 -2.25 6.60
C HIS A 14 -4.54 -1.57 7.42
N THR A 15 -4.66 -1.89 8.71
CA THR A 15 -5.66 -1.28 9.61
C THR A 15 -5.54 0.25 9.63
N PHE A 16 -4.32 0.80 9.67
CA PHE A 16 -4.13 2.26 9.60
C PHE A 16 -4.83 2.90 8.38
N TRP A 17 -4.71 2.28 7.21
CA TRP A 17 -5.33 2.79 5.98
C TRP A 17 -6.83 2.47 5.92
N ALA A 18 -7.24 1.30 6.43
CA ALA A 18 -8.64 0.89 6.48
C ALA A 18 -9.48 1.81 7.40
N ASP A 19 -8.96 2.18 8.57
CA ASP A 19 -9.60 3.12 9.51
C ASP A 19 -9.85 4.50 8.88
N ARG A 20 -9.05 4.87 7.89
CA ARG A 20 -9.17 6.11 7.11
C ARG A 20 -10.02 5.93 5.85
N LYS A 21 -10.61 4.75 5.64
CA LYS A 21 -11.33 4.35 4.43
C LYS A 21 -10.48 4.42 3.16
N ARG A 22 -9.16 4.23 3.29
CA ARG A 22 -8.17 4.28 2.20
C ARG A 22 -7.47 2.96 1.95
N ALA A 23 -7.99 1.87 2.50
CA ALA A 23 -7.72 0.50 2.11
C ALA A 23 -9.04 -0.29 2.15
N PRO A 24 -9.09 -1.51 1.59
CA PRO A 24 -10.18 -2.44 1.85
C PRO A 24 -10.46 -2.58 3.35
N GLU A 25 -11.71 -2.78 3.74
CA GLU A 25 -11.98 -3.23 5.10
C GLU A 25 -11.26 -4.56 5.37
N LEU A 26 -10.53 -4.65 6.49
CA LEU A 26 -9.84 -5.87 6.88
C LEU A 26 -10.76 -6.72 7.75
N ILE A 27 -11.21 -7.86 7.21
CA ILE A 27 -12.21 -8.72 7.85
C ILE A 27 -11.54 -9.75 8.77
N ALA A 28 -10.46 -10.40 8.31
CA ALA A 28 -9.73 -11.38 9.10
C ALA A 28 -8.28 -11.52 8.64
N VAL A 29 -7.38 -11.83 9.59
CA VAL A 29 -6.00 -12.23 9.32
C VAL A 29 -5.72 -13.48 10.13
N ASN A 30 -5.47 -14.60 9.44
CA ASN A 30 -5.26 -15.89 10.06
C ASN A 30 -3.88 -16.43 9.71
N SER A 31 -3.09 -16.78 10.74
CA SER A 31 -1.86 -17.53 10.56
C SER A 31 -2.17 -18.98 10.21
N LEU A 32 -1.53 -19.49 9.18
CA LEU A 32 -1.66 -20.85 8.67
C LEU A 32 -0.32 -21.61 8.82
N PRO A 33 -0.35 -22.95 8.77
CA PRO A 33 0.86 -23.77 8.80
C PRO A 33 1.91 -23.35 7.77
N ALA A 34 3.15 -23.71 8.09
CA ALA A 34 4.35 -23.40 7.30
C ALA A 34 4.65 -21.90 7.15
N GLY A 35 4.01 -20.99 7.90
CA GLY A 35 4.27 -19.54 7.81
C GLY A 35 3.49 -18.86 6.69
N TRP A 36 2.31 -19.39 6.35
CA TRP A 36 1.35 -18.70 5.49
C TRP A 36 0.43 -17.81 6.32
N VAL A 37 -0.10 -16.77 5.69
CA VAL A 37 -1.11 -15.88 6.25
C VAL A 37 -2.25 -15.82 5.25
N MET A 38 -3.47 -16.08 5.72
CA MET A 38 -4.70 -15.85 4.98
C MET A 38 -5.29 -14.51 5.42
N VAL A 39 -5.42 -13.60 4.47
CA VAL A 39 -6.00 -12.28 4.66
C VAL A 39 -7.35 -12.25 3.96
N VAL A 40 -8.40 -11.98 4.72
CA VAL A 40 -9.76 -11.78 4.21
C VAL A 40 -10.08 -10.30 4.33
N MET A 41 -10.49 -9.69 3.23
CA MET A 41 -10.77 -8.26 3.16
C MET A 41 -11.94 -7.96 2.22
N GLU A 42 -12.41 -6.71 2.27
CA GLU A 42 -13.40 -6.17 1.33
C GLU A 42 -12.98 -6.45 -0.12
N TYR A 43 -13.96 -6.80 -0.95
CA TYR A 43 -13.76 -6.80 -2.40
C TYR A 43 -14.15 -5.43 -2.91
N LEU A 44 -13.20 -4.72 -3.51
CA LEU A 44 -13.39 -3.34 -3.98
C LEU A 44 -14.14 -3.30 -5.32
N GLU A 45 -15.44 -3.58 -5.29
CA GLU A 45 -16.30 -3.49 -6.46
C GLU A 45 -16.40 -2.02 -6.93
N GLY A 46 -16.23 -1.79 -8.23
CA GLY A 46 -16.26 -0.43 -8.81
C GLY A 46 -15.01 0.42 -8.55
N TYR A 47 -13.92 -0.19 -8.08
CA TYR A 47 -12.60 0.43 -8.01
C TYR A 47 -11.70 -0.14 -9.10
N ASP A 48 -11.05 0.75 -9.86
CA ASP A 48 -10.26 0.38 -11.02
C ASP A 48 -8.87 1.03 -11.02
N TYR A 49 -8.00 0.51 -11.88
CA TYR A 49 -6.75 1.17 -12.22
C TYR A 49 -7.00 2.50 -12.92
N TRP A 50 -6.07 3.43 -12.72
CA TRP A 50 -6.14 4.77 -13.26
C TRP A 50 -5.02 5.00 -14.27
N LYS A 51 -5.31 5.82 -15.29
CA LYS A 51 -4.31 6.27 -16.27
C LYS A 51 -3.63 7.57 -15.84
N VAL A 52 -4.40 8.48 -15.26
CA VAL A 52 -3.92 9.77 -14.75
C VAL A 52 -4.47 9.95 -13.35
N LEU A 53 -3.60 10.15 -12.38
CA LEU A 53 -3.98 10.36 -10.99
C LEU A 53 -4.62 11.75 -10.84
N PRO A 54 -5.90 11.86 -10.44
CA PRO A 54 -6.51 13.17 -10.23
C PRO A 54 -5.79 13.94 -9.11
N LYS A 55 -5.57 15.24 -9.30
CA LYS A 55 -4.77 16.05 -8.37
C LYS A 55 -5.23 15.98 -6.92
N HIS A 56 -6.54 16.04 -6.69
CA HIS A 56 -7.11 15.93 -5.34
C HIS A 56 -6.88 14.56 -4.68
N ILE A 57 -6.75 13.48 -5.47
CA ILE A 57 -6.41 12.13 -4.97
C ILE A 57 -4.92 12.06 -4.63
N GLU A 58 -4.07 12.62 -5.49
CA GLU A 58 -2.64 12.74 -5.24
C GLU A 58 -2.37 13.51 -3.92
N ASP A 59 -3.02 14.66 -3.74
CA ASP A 59 -2.86 15.48 -2.54
C ASP A 59 -3.38 14.75 -1.28
N ASP A 60 -4.46 13.97 -1.42
CA ASP A 60 -4.98 13.10 -0.36
C ASP A 60 -3.98 12.01 0.02
N LEU A 61 -3.41 11.34 -0.97
CA LEU A 61 -2.40 10.29 -0.81
C LEU A 61 -1.16 10.85 -0.12
N VAL A 62 -0.58 11.95 -0.61
CA VAL A 62 0.62 12.58 -0.03
C VAL A 62 0.40 12.94 1.43
N ARG A 63 -0.76 13.54 1.76
CA ARG A 63 -1.10 13.91 3.15
C ARG A 63 -1.16 12.68 4.06
N LEU A 64 -1.79 11.61 3.59
CA LEU A 64 -1.96 10.38 4.36
C LEU A 64 -0.68 9.55 4.46
N VAL A 65 0.19 9.57 3.46
CA VAL A 65 1.54 8.99 3.53
C VAL A 65 2.35 9.70 4.61
N ALA A 66 2.31 11.04 4.66
CA ALA A 66 2.99 11.78 5.73
C ALA A 66 2.44 11.39 7.12
N GLU A 67 1.14 11.18 7.26
CA GLU A 67 0.55 10.68 8.50
C GLU A 67 0.99 9.26 8.84
N PHE A 68 1.01 8.36 7.85
CA PHE A 68 1.46 6.98 7.99
C PHE A 68 2.90 6.90 8.50
N GLN A 69 3.78 7.75 7.96
CA GLN A 69 5.17 7.87 8.39
C GLN A 69 5.30 8.43 9.81
N ARG A 70 4.46 9.40 10.21
CA ARG A 70 4.43 9.89 11.60
C ARG A 70 4.08 8.79 12.61
N HIS A 71 3.35 7.76 12.19
CA HIS A 71 3.06 6.57 13.01
C HIS A 71 4.16 5.49 12.93
N GLY A 72 5.28 5.82 12.27
CA GLY A 72 6.45 4.96 12.15
C GLY A 72 6.32 3.87 11.09
N PHE A 73 5.35 3.96 10.18
CA PHE A 73 5.12 2.94 9.16
C PHE A 73 5.74 3.29 7.79
N VAL A 74 6.14 2.24 7.08
CA VAL A 74 6.57 2.24 5.68
C VAL A 74 5.74 1.22 4.90
N HIS A 75 5.53 1.46 3.60
CA HIS A 75 4.82 0.52 2.73
C HIS A 75 5.78 -0.24 1.82
N GLY A 76 6.75 0.48 1.23
CA GLY A 76 7.79 -0.05 0.36
C GLY A 76 7.37 -0.34 -1.08
N GLU A 77 6.08 -0.21 -1.43
CA GLU A 77 5.53 -0.56 -2.75
C GLU A 77 4.36 0.39 -3.14
N PHE A 78 4.54 1.70 -2.97
CA PHE A 78 3.60 2.71 -3.48
C PHE A 78 3.68 2.79 -5.01
N ARG A 79 2.88 2.00 -5.71
CA ARG A 79 2.85 1.93 -7.18
C ARG A 79 1.43 2.04 -7.70
N GLY A 80 1.26 2.47 -8.95
CA GLY A 80 -0.06 2.55 -9.58
C GLY A 80 -0.82 1.22 -9.52
N ALA A 81 -0.12 0.09 -9.64
CA ALA A 81 -0.72 -1.25 -9.51
C ALA A 81 -1.26 -1.60 -8.11
N ASN A 82 -0.88 -0.85 -7.07
CA ASN A 82 -1.33 -1.04 -5.69
C ASN A 82 -2.31 0.06 -5.24
N ILE A 83 -2.74 0.95 -6.15
CA ILE A 83 -3.66 2.04 -5.85
C ILE A 83 -4.83 1.96 -6.82
N LEU A 84 -6.00 1.64 -6.30
CA LEU A 84 -7.25 1.64 -7.06
C LEU A 84 -8.03 2.92 -6.79
N ILE A 85 -8.79 3.40 -7.78
CA ILE A 85 -9.64 4.58 -7.64
C ILE A 85 -11.08 4.18 -7.93
N GLY A 86 -11.99 4.66 -7.08
CA GLY A 86 -13.41 4.37 -7.19
C GLY A 86 -14.23 5.42 -6.45
N ARG A 87 -15.56 5.26 -6.47
CA ARG A 87 -16.46 6.13 -5.71
C ARG A 87 -16.75 5.51 -4.36
N GLU A 88 -16.56 6.30 -3.32
CA GLU A 88 -16.92 5.90 -1.96
C GLU A 88 -18.45 5.75 -1.85
N GLU A 89 -18.89 4.64 -1.26
CA GLU A 89 -20.31 4.38 -1.03
C GLU A 89 -20.93 5.46 -0.11
N GLY A 90 -22.16 5.86 -0.42
CA GLY A 90 -22.87 6.93 0.28
C GLY A 90 -22.47 8.34 -0.18
N SER A 91 -21.19 8.70 -0.16
CA SER A 91 -20.75 10.06 -0.54
C SER A 91 -20.65 10.27 -2.06
N GLY A 92 -20.42 9.19 -2.82
CA GLY A 92 -20.19 9.24 -4.27
C GLY A 92 -18.88 9.93 -4.66
N LYS A 93 -18.07 10.35 -3.69
CA LYS A 93 -16.81 11.05 -3.89
C LYS A 93 -15.78 10.10 -4.47
N LEU A 94 -15.01 10.57 -5.44
CA LEU A 94 -13.87 9.84 -5.96
C LEU A 94 -12.80 9.74 -4.87
N VAL A 95 -12.36 8.53 -4.56
CA VAL A 95 -11.34 8.24 -3.54
C VAL A 95 -10.39 7.16 -4.06
N PHE A 96 -9.24 7.01 -3.40
CA PHE A 96 -8.34 5.89 -3.65
C PHE A 96 -8.46 4.83 -2.56
N LYS A 97 -8.05 3.60 -2.91
CA LYS A 97 -7.83 2.48 -2.00
C LYS A 97 -6.44 1.91 -2.27
N LEU A 98 -5.61 1.89 -1.23
CA LEU A 98 -4.30 1.26 -1.22
C LEU A 98 -4.47 -0.23 -0.90
N ILE A 99 -3.77 -1.08 -1.64
CA ILE A 99 -3.73 -2.53 -1.45
C ILE A 99 -2.29 -3.02 -1.34
N ASP A 100 -2.12 -4.31 -1.02
CA ASP A 100 -0.83 -5.02 -1.02
C ASP A 100 0.17 -4.61 0.08
N PHE A 101 -0.20 -4.91 1.34
CA PHE A 101 0.58 -4.59 2.54
C PHE A 101 1.65 -5.65 2.92
N ASP A 102 2.10 -6.46 1.97
CA ASP A 102 3.03 -7.58 2.24
C ASP A 102 4.43 -7.10 2.66
N TRP A 103 4.84 -5.96 2.12
CA TRP A 103 6.11 -5.30 2.42
C TRP A 103 5.97 -4.11 3.36
N ALA A 104 4.74 -3.81 3.80
CA ALA A 104 4.52 -2.75 4.75
C ALA A 104 4.95 -3.17 6.17
N GLY A 105 5.11 -2.21 7.06
CA GLY A 105 5.41 -2.45 8.47
C GLY A 105 6.09 -1.26 9.13
N LYS A 106 6.66 -1.47 10.31
CA LYS A 106 7.40 -0.42 11.03
C LYS A 106 8.75 -0.16 10.37
N ALA A 107 9.09 1.11 10.21
CA ALA A 107 10.42 1.53 9.77
C ALA A 107 11.49 0.96 10.70
N GLY A 108 12.65 0.58 10.15
CA GLY A 108 13.76 -0.01 10.90
C GLY A 108 13.60 -1.50 11.25
N THR A 109 12.41 -2.08 11.10
CA THR A 109 12.16 -3.54 11.31
C THR A 109 11.62 -4.24 10.06
N THR A 110 11.36 -3.47 9.01
CA THR A 110 10.79 -3.95 7.75
C THR A 110 11.84 -3.89 6.66
N TYR A 111 12.03 -4.99 5.93
CA TYR A 111 13.06 -5.16 4.91
C TYR A 111 12.47 -5.55 3.57
N TYR A 112 13.15 -5.16 2.50
CA TYR A 112 12.90 -5.63 1.14
C TYR A 112 13.26 -7.12 0.96
N PRO A 113 12.68 -7.81 -0.03
CA PRO A 113 13.07 -9.18 -0.36
C PRO A 113 14.52 -9.26 -0.83
N SER A 114 15.05 -10.49 -0.84
CA SER A 114 16.37 -10.79 -1.44
C SER A 114 16.42 -10.51 -2.94
N ARG A 115 15.27 -10.56 -3.61
CA ARG A 115 15.13 -10.27 -5.03
C ARG A 115 14.15 -9.14 -5.26
N LEU A 116 14.67 -7.99 -5.63
CA LEU A 116 13.88 -6.85 -6.09
C LEU A 116 13.52 -7.04 -7.57
N HIS A 117 12.28 -6.73 -7.93
CA HIS A 117 11.86 -6.78 -9.32
C HIS A 117 12.50 -5.63 -10.10
N PRO A 118 13.26 -5.88 -11.19
CA PRO A 118 14.04 -4.85 -11.88
C PRO A 118 13.18 -3.82 -12.62
N ALA A 119 11.96 -4.17 -13.03
CA ALA A 119 11.06 -3.25 -13.71
C ALA A 119 10.40 -2.22 -12.77
N ILE A 120 10.52 -2.40 -11.45
CA ILE A 120 9.95 -1.44 -10.49
C ILE A 120 11.04 -0.42 -10.18
N ALA A 121 10.81 0.83 -10.56
CA ALA A 121 11.70 1.93 -10.25
C ALA A 121 11.70 2.22 -8.74
N ARG A 122 12.88 2.39 -8.16
CA ARG A 122 13.09 2.61 -6.72
C ARG A 122 14.07 3.73 -6.48
N ALA A 123 14.10 4.25 -5.25
CA ALA A 123 15.11 5.21 -4.84
C ALA A 123 16.50 4.57 -4.96
N ASN A 124 17.51 5.38 -5.29
CA ASN A 124 18.86 4.88 -5.61
C ASN A 124 19.55 4.16 -4.44
N ASN A 125 19.12 4.43 -3.20
CA ASN A 125 19.63 3.79 -1.98
C ASN A 125 18.90 2.49 -1.62
N VAL A 126 17.92 2.05 -2.42
CA VAL A 126 17.27 0.75 -2.20
C VAL A 126 18.22 -0.38 -2.55
N VAL A 127 18.37 -1.32 -1.62
CA VAL A 127 19.16 -2.55 -1.80
C VAL A 127 18.34 -3.77 -1.41
N SER A 128 18.62 -4.91 -2.05
CA SER A 128 18.04 -6.20 -1.67
C SER A 128 18.35 -6.52 -0.20
N CYS A 129 17.38 -7.10 0.51
CA CYS A 129 17.45 -7.33 1.96
C CYS A 129 17.69 -6.05 2.81
N GLY A 130 17.66 -4.86 2.21
CA GLY A 130 17.83 -3.59 2.91
C GLY A 130 16.56 -3.17 3.64
N PRO A 131 16.68 -2.30 4.67
CA PRO A 131 15.51 -1.76 5.36
C PRO A 131 14.67 -0.91 4.40
N ILE A 132 13.36 -0.97 4.56
CA ILE A 132 12.44 -0.06 3.90
C ILE A 132 12.39 1.23 4.73
N GLN A 133 12.63 2.36 4.06
CA GLN A 133 12.76 3.68 4.68
C GLN A 133 11.70 4.64 4.12
N PHE A 134 11.42 5.72 4.86
CA PHE A 134 10.42 6.72 4.46
C PHE A 134 10.75 7.36 3.11
N GLU A 135 12.03 7.54 2.81
CA GLU A 135 12.53 8.11 1.55
C GLU A 135 12.19 7.22 0.36
N HIS A 136 12.09 5.90 0.56
CA HIS A 136 11.69 4.97 -0.50
C HIS A 136 10.22 5.19 -0.88
N ASP A 137 9.35 5.31 0.13
CA ASP A 137 7.94 5.63 -0.05
C ASP A 137 7.77 7.01 -0.71
N ASN A 138 8.50 8.01 -0.23
CA ASN A 138 8.46 9.37 -0.78
C ASN A 138 8.89 9.42 -2.26
N TYR A 139 9.92 8.66 -2.63
CA TYR A 139 10.35 8.53 -4.01
C TYR A 139 9.26 7.89 -4.87
N MET A 140 8.67 6.79 -4.40
CA MET A 140 7.62 6.06 -5.09
C MET A 140 6.35 6.91 -5.30
N VAL A 141 5.90 7.61 -4.25
CA VAL A 141 4.74 8.51 -4.32
C VAL A 141 4.98 9.66 -5.29
N LYS A 142 6.17 10.27 -5.28
CA LYS A 142 6.52 11.31 -6.25
C LYS A 142 6.42 10.80 -7.69
N ARG A 143 6.80 9.55 -7.95
CA ARG A 143 6.74 8.96 -9.30
C ARG A 143 5.33 8.77 -9.83
N LEU A 144 4.33 8.58 -8.97
CA LEU A 144 2.93 8.43 -9.39
C LEU A 144 2.42 9.66 -10.15
N ALA A 145 2.97 10.85 -9.87
CA ALA A 145 2.64 12.08 -10.58
C ALA A 145 3.27 12.19 -11.99
N TYR A 146 4.29 11.37 -12.27
CA TYR A 146 5.07 11.39 -13.51
C TYR A 146 4.89 10.15 -14.39
N GLU A 147 4.23 9.11 -13.89
CA GLU A 147 3.76 7.97 -14.69
C GLU A 147 2.61 8.45 -15.60
N LYS A 148 2.96 8.86 -16.82
CA LYS A 148 2.05 9.19 -17.92
C LYS A 148 1.97 8.04 -18.91
#